data_AF-A0A6J4X0M3-F1
#
_entry.id   AF-A0A6J4X0M3-F1
#
_cell.length_a   1.000
_cell.length_b   1.000
_cell.length_c   1.000
_cell.angle_alpha   90.00
_cell.angle_beta   90.00
_cell.angle_gamma   90.00
#
_symmetry.space_group_name_H-M   'P 1'
#
loop_
_entity.id
_entity.type
_entity.pdbx_description
1 polymer ?
#
loop_
_entity_poly.entity_id
_entity_poly.type
_entity_poly.pdbx_seq_one_letter_code
_entity_poly.pdbx_strand_id
1 'polypeptide(L)'
;CPAGQTLKRRKFFKKRQPYEYIAAAGTCNSCRLKPQCTKAKSGRTLKRHVRQDDLDSMLTQARSRESKKDIRTCQHLMERSYAQATRYGFKRARWRRLWRVQIQEYLTAAIQNIKILLK
;
A
#
# COMPACT_ATOMS: atom_id res chain seq x y z
N CYS A 1 -18.47 9.25 -14.77
CA CYS A 1 -18.78 7.87 -15.23
C CYS A 1 -18.05 7.65 -16.55
N PRO A 2 -17.66 6.43 -16.98
CA PRO A 2 -17.11 6.20 -18.32
C PRO A 2 -18.02 6.73 -19.45
N ALA A 3 -19.34 6.70 -19.23
CA ALA A 3 -20.35 7.29 -20.12
C ALA A 3 -20.51 8.82 -19.95
N GLY A 4 -19.54 9.54 -19.37
CA GLY A 4 -19.61 11.00 -19.15
C GLY A 4 -20.54 11.47 -18.00
N GLN A 5 -21.42 10.62 -17.46
CA GLN A 5 -22.36 11.00 -16.39
C GLN A 5 -21.68 11.42 -15.07
N THR A 6 -22.13 12.55 -14.50
CA THR A 6 -21.66 13.11 -13.23
C THR A 6 -22.24 12.35 -12.03
N LEU A 7 -21.40 11.98 -11.08
CA LEU A 7 -21.82 11.29 -9.85
C LEU A 7 -22.06 12.30 -8.73
N LYS A 8 -23.14 12.13 -7.96
CA LYS A 8 -23.47 13.02 -6.84
C LYS A 8 -22.83 12.54 -5.55
N ARG A 9 -22.35 13.47 -4.73
CA ARG A 9 -21.81 13.17 -3.39
C ARG A 9 -22.94 12.67 -2.49
N ARG A 10 -22.77 11.48 -1.91
CA ARG A 10 -23.77 10.82 -1.04
C ARG A 10 -23.42 10.94 0.44
N LYS A 11 -22.21 10.52 0.81
CA LYS A 11 -21.80 10.40 2.22
C LYS A 11 -20.33 10.72 2.39
N PHE A 12 -19.97 11.23 3.56
CA PHE A 12 -18.59 11.36 4.00
C PHE A 12 -18.30 10.40 5.16
N PHE A 13 -17.19 9.69 5.09
CA PHE A 13 -16.80 8.71 6.11
C PHE A 13 -15.70 9.28 7.03
N LYS A 14 -16.08 9.81 8.20
CA LYS A 14 -15.17 10.50 9.13
C LYS A 14 -13.90 9.72 9.52
N LYS A 15 -13.98 8.40 9.75
CA LYS A 15 -12.84 7.60 10.22
C LYS A 15 -11.73 7.44 9.18
N ARG A 16 -12.10 7.17 7.92
CA ARG A 16 -11.13 6.93 6.83
C ARG A 16 -10.99 8.13 5.88
N GLN A 17 -11.83 9.15 6.04
CA GLN A 17 -11.89 10.37 5.25
C GLN A 17 -12.19 10.21 3.73
N PRO A 18 -12.89 9.16 3.20
CA PRO A 18 -13.40 9.21 1.84
C PRO A 18 -14.78 9.84 1.72
N TYR A 19 -15.01 10.53 0.61
CA TYR A 19 -16.32 10.84 0.07
C TYR A 19 -16.83 9.69 -0.80
N GLU A 20 -18.10 9.34 -0.64
CA GLU A 20 -18.84 8.43 -1.51
C GLU A 20 -19.63 9.21 -2.55
N TYR A 21 -19.51 8.80 -3.79
CA TYR A 21 -20.22 9.34 -4.94
C TYR A 21 -21.07 8.24 -5.57
N ILE A 22 -22.30 8.55 -5.94
CA ILE A 22 -23.25 7.59 -6.49
C ILE A 22 -23.86 8.10 -7.80
N ALA A 23 -24.07 7.19 -8.74
CA ALA A 23 -24.84 7.45 -9.96
C ALA A 23 -26.34 7.35 -9.66
N ALA A 24 -27.16 8.11 -10.38
CA ALA A 24 -28.60 7.87 -10.34
C ALA A 24 -28.91 6.46 -10.83
N ALA A 25 -29.70 5.70 -10.06
CA ALA A 25 -30.04 4.31 -10.39
C ALA A 25 -30.71 4.20 -11.77
N GLY A 26 -31.65 5.10 -12.08
CA GLY A 26 -32.33 5.14 -13.39
C GLY A 26 -31.35 5.28 -14.56
N THR A 27 -30.48 6.29 -14.51
CA THR A 27 -29.44 6.53 -15.54
C THR A 27 -28.45 5.38 -15.66
N CYS A 28 -28.10 4.74 -14.53
CA CYS A 28 -27.18 3.62 -14.55
C CYS A 28 -27.86 2.35 -15.11
N ASN A 29 -29.15 2.16 -14.83
CA ASN A 29 -29.93 1.01 -15.27
C ASN A 29 -30.26 1.04 -16.76
N SER A 30 -30.45 2.23 -17.34
CA SER A 30 -30.60 2.41 -18.79
C SER A 30 -29.27 2.46 -19.56
N CYS A 31 -28.13 2.44 -18.86
CA CYS A 31 -26.82 2.57 -19.49
C CYS A 31 -26.37 1.25 -20.13
N ARG A 32 -26.05 1.28 -21.43
CA ARG A 32 -25.48 0.14 -22.18
C ARG A 32 -24.17 -0.39 -21.58
N LEU A 33 -23.40 0.45 -20.91
CA LEU A 33 -22.12 0.08 -20.27
C LEU A 33 -22.30 -0.53 -18.87
N LYS A 34 -23.52 -0.56 -18.32
CA LYS A 34 -23.79 -1.15 -16.99
C LYS A 34 -23.19 -2.55 -16.80
N PRO A 35 -23.35 -3.54 -17.71
CA PRO A 35 -22.81 -4.89 -17.51
C PRO A 35 -21.29 -4.91 -17.31
N GLN A 36 -20.55 -3.97 -17.92
CA GLN A 36 -19.10 -3.84 -17.76
C GLN A 36 -18.71 -2.93 -16.58
N CYS A 37 -19.62 -2.08 -16.12
CA CYS A 37 -19.35 -1.03 -15.15
C CYS A 37 -19.69 -1.42 -13.69
N THR A 38 -20.86 -2.01 -13.45
CA THR A 38 -21.32 -2.37 -12.10
C THR A 38 -22.46 -3.39 -12.12
N LYS A 39 -22.48 -4.30 -11.15
CA LYS A 39 -23.59 -5.25 -10.92
C LYS A 39 -24.67 -4.71 -9.98
N ALA A 40 -24.48 -3.53 -9.39
CA ALA A 40 -25.40 -2.98 -8.39
C ALA A 40 -26.70 -2.47 -9.03
N LYS A 41 -27.85 -2.78 -8.39
CA LYS A 41 -29.18 -2.28 -8.80
C LYS A 41 -29.37 -0.78 -8.50
N SER A 42 -28.68 -0.28 -7.46
CA SER A 42 -28.69 1.12 -7.03
C SER A 42 -27.79 2.04 -7.84
N GLY A 43 -27.04 1.50 -8.81
CA GLY A 43 -26.11 2.25 -9.65
C GLY A 43 -24.66 2.18 -9.20
N ARG A 44 -23.77 2.78 -10.00
CA ARG A 44 -22.32 2.80 -9.72
C ARG A 44 -22.02 3.68 -8.52
N THR A 45 -21.20 3.15 -7.60
CA THR A 45 -20.65 3.90 -6.47
C THR A 45 -19.14 4.02 -6.62
N LEU A 46 -18.59 5.21 -6.33
CA LEU A 46 -17.15 5.47 -6.25
C LEU A 46 -16.81 6.08 -4.90
N LYS A 47 -15.63 5.75 -4.39
CA LYS A 47 -15.07 6.37 -3.18
C LYS A 47 -13.82 7.16 -3.59
N ARG A 48 -13.74 8.41 -3.18
CA ARG A 48 -12.56 9.27 -3.40
C ARG A 48 -12.11 9.81 -2.05
N HIS A 49 -10.83 9.61 -1.73
CA HIS A 49 -10.27 10.16 -0.49
C HIS A 49 -10.20 11.69 -0.57
N VAL A 50 -10.27 12.39 0.57
CA VAL A 50 -10.09 13.87 0.60
C VAL A 50 -8.75 14.28 -0.02
N ARG A 51 -7.71 13.49 0.24
CA ARG A 51 -6.35 13.66 -0.30
C ARG A 51 -6.06 12.74 -1.49
N GLN A 52 -7.04 12.52 -2.37
CA GLN A 52 -6.85 11.59 -3.49
C GLN A 52 -5.71 12.03 -4.41
N ASP A 53 -5.57 13.32 -4.67
CA ASP A 53 -4.55 13.84 -5.59
C ASP A 53 -3.13 13.64 -5.03
N ASP A 54 -2.94 13.78 -3.72
CA ASP A 54 -1.68 13.40 -3.04
C ASP A 54 -1.40 11.90 -3.22
N LEU A 55 -2.40 11.04 -2.99
CA LEU A 55 -2.25 9.59 -3.11
C LEU A 55 -1.90 9.19 -4.55
N ASP A 56 -2.55 9.80 -5.53
CA ASP A 56 -2.30 9.54 -6.95
C ASP A 56 -0.90 9.99 -7.35
N SER A 57 -0.43 11.14 -6.82
CA SER A 57 0.94 11.63 -7.02
C SER A 57 1.98 10.70 -6.39
N MET A 58 1.77 10.28 -5.15
CA MET A 58 2.63 9.32 -4.45
C MET A 58 2.67 7.96 -5.17
N LEU A 59 1.53 7.49 -5.67
CA LEU A 59 1.45 6.24 -6.42
C LEU A 59 2.21 6.33 -7.75
N THR A 60 2.11 7.47 -8.44
CA THR A 60 2.83 7.74 -9.68
C THR A 60 4.33 7.74 -9.43
N GLN A 61 4.78 8.45 -8.39
CA GLN A 61 6.18 8.46 -7.96
C GLN A 61 6.66 7.06 -7.59
N ALA A 62 5.87 6.28 -6.84
CA ALA A 62 6.23 4.92 -6.44
C ALA A 62 6.37 3.97 -7.65
N ARG A 63 5.64 4.23 -8.74
CA ARG A 63 5.70 3.47 -10.00
C ARG A 63 6.85 3.88 -10.93
N SER A 64 7.55 4.97 -10.61
CA SER A 64 8.72 5.46 -11.36
C SER A 64 9.81 4.41 -11.49
N ARG A 65 10.70 4.59 -12.47
CA ARG A 65 11.77 3.64 -12.77
C ARG A 65 12.84 3.69 -11.67
N GLU A 66 13.07 4.88 -11.14
CA GLU A 66 13.97 5.20 -10.04
C GLU A 66 13.52 4.49 -8.76
N SER A 67 12.25 4.66 -8.38
CA SER A 67 11.65 3.97 -7.22
C SER A 67 11.74 2.45 -7.36
N LYS A 68 11.44 1.90 -8.54
CA LYS A 68 11.58 0.46 -8.79
C LYS A 68 13.02 -0.03 -8.70
N LYS A 69 14.00 0.76 -9.16
CA LYS A 69 15.42 0.43 -9.07
C LYS A 69 15.88 0.47 -7.61
N ASP A 70 15.48 1.49 -6.87
CA ASP A 70 15.78 1.64 -5.45
C ASP A 70 15.22 0.47 -4.64
N ILE A 71 13.94 0.12 -4.82
CA ILE A 71 13.32 -1.05 -4.18
C ILE A 71 14.09 -2.33 -4.49
N ARG A 72 14.54 -2.55 -5.74
CA ARG A 72 15.36 -3.73 -6.09
C ARG A 72 16.70 -3.72 -5.34
N THR A 73 17.38 -2.57 -5.30
CA THR A 73 18.64 -2.43 -4.55
C THR A 73 18.42 -2.71 -3.06
N CYS A 74 17.41 -2.12 -2.45
CA CYS A 74 17.08 -2.30 -1.03
C CYS A 74 16.71 -3.76 -0.68
N GLN A 75 16.03 -4.46 -1.59
CA GLN A 75 15.75 -5.89 -1.45
C GLN A 75 17.01 -6.77 -1.40
N HIS A 76 18.10 -6.35 -2.06
CA HIS A 76 19.37 -7.07 -2.07
C HIS A 76 20.27 -6.70 -0.89
N LEU A 77 20.24 -5.45 -0.43
CA LEU A 77 21.18 -4.96 0.59
C LEU A 77 20.86 -5.41 2.01
N MET A 78 19.65 -5.10 2.51
CA MET A 78 19.39 -5.23 3.95
C MET A 78 17.93 -5.50 4.31
N GLU A 79 16.96 -5.09 3.49
CA GLU A 79 15.55 -5.14 3.90
C GLU A 79 15.05 -6.54 4.22
N ARG A 80 15.51 -7.56 3.48
CA ARG A 80 15.13 -8.96 3.73
C ARG A 80 15.67 -9.46 5.06
N SER A 81 16.96 -9.24 5.32
CA SER A 81 17.63 -9.58 6.57
C SER A 81 16.99 -8.84 7.74
N TYR A 82 16.70 -7.55 7.59
CA TYR A 82 16.03 -6.75 8.62
C TYR A 82 14.58 -7.18 8.88
N ALA A 83 13.80 -7.48 7.84
CA ALA A 83 12.44 -8.00 7.97
C ALA A 83 12.42 -9.37 8.66
N GLN A 84 13.38 -10.23 8.36
CA GLN A 84 13.56 -11.52 9.02
C GLN A 84 13.94 -11.34 10.50
N ALA A 85 14.89 -10.45 10.81
CA ALA A 85 15.30 -10.11 12.18
C ALA A 85 14.11 -9.60 13.02
N THR A 86 13.23 -8.80 12.40
CA THR A 86 12.05 -8.24 13.07
C THR A 86 11.12 -9.31 13.63
N ARG A 87 10.98 -10.47 12.96
CA ARG A 87 10.14 -11.59 13.43
C ARG A 87 10.62 -12.17 14.77
N TYR A 88 11.91 -12.05 15.04
CA TYR A 88 12.54 -12.57 16.26
C TYR A 88 12.76 -11.46 17.31
N GLY A 89 12.20 -10.27 17.10
CA GLY A 89 12.30 -9.15 18.03
C GLY A 89 13.62 -8.38 17.97
N PHE A 90 14.46 -8.61 16.95
CA PHE A 90 15.76 -7.92 16.79
C PHE A 90 15.66 -6.52 16.15
N LYS A 91 14.45 -5.96 16.04
CA LYS A 91 14.22 -4.58 15.58
C LYS A 91 14.78 -3.51 16.55
N ARG A 92 15.04 -3.88 17.79
CA ARG A 92 15.50 -2.96 18.84
C ARG A 92 16.87 -3.40 19.37
N ALA A 93 17.74 -2.44 19.59
CA ALA A 93 18.94 -2.65 20.39
C ALA A 93 18.51 -2.99 21.83
N ARG A 94 18.90 -4.16 22.33
CA ARG A 94 18.67 -4.53 23.74
C ARG A 94 19.61 -3.76 24.67
N TRP A 95 20.78 -3.38 24.16
CA TRP A 95 21.85 -2.78 24.93
C TRP A 95 22.16 -1.37 24.44
N ARG A 96 22.60 -0.51 25.37
CA ARG A 96 23.16 0.81 25.05
C ARG A 96 24.67 0.68 24.79
N ARG A 97 25.24 1.66 24.06
CA ARG A 97 26.65 1.76 23.59
C ARG A 97 26.95 0.94 22.33
N LEU A 98 27.72 1.54 21.42
CA LEU A 98 27.97 1.03 20.07
C LEU A 98 28.53 -0.40 20.07
N TRP A 99 29.55 -0.69 20.89
CA TRP A 99 30.19 -2.00 20.91
C TRP A 99 29.25 -3.13 21.32
N ARG A 100 28.26 -2.88 22.19
CA ARG A 100 27.26 -3.88 22.58
C ARG A 100 26.24 -4.13 21.48
N VAL A 101 25.86 -3.07 20.76
CA VAL A 101 24.97 -3.17 19.61
C VAL A 101 25.68 -3.92 18.47
N GLN A 102 26.96 -3.66 18.23
CA GLN A 102 27.77 -4.39 17.24
C GLN A 102 27.74 -5.90 17.49
N ILE A 103 27.94 -6.35 18.74
CA ILE A 103 27.83 -7.77 19.09
C ILE A 103 26.44 -8.34 18.77
N GLN A 104 25.37 -7.62 19.13
CA GLN A 104 24.01 -8.04 18.82
C GLN A 104 23.77 -8.18 17.30
N GLU A 105 24.24 -7.21 16.51
CA GLU A 105 24.09 -7.21 15.06
C GLU A 105 24.89 -8.36 14.41
N TYR A 106 26.12 -8.61 14.84
CA TYR A 106 26.92 -9.73 14.33
C TYR A 106 26.28 -11.08 14.63
N LEU A 107 25.78 -11.30 15.84
CA LEU A 107 25.05 -12.52 16.20
C LEU A 107 23.78 -12.69 15.35
N THR A 108 23.04 -11.61 15.15
CA THR A 108 21.81 -11.62 14.33
C THR A 108 22.14 -11.99 12.88
N ALA A 109 23.16 -11.36 12.29
CA ALA A 109 23.62 -11.64 10.94
C ALA A 109 24.13 -13.10 10.79
N ALA A 110 24.90 -13.59 11.75
CA ALA A 110 25.41 -14.97 11.74
C ALA A 110 24.27 -16.00 11.75
N ILE A 111 23.29 -15.85 12.63
CA ILE A 111 22.12 -16.75 12.70
C ILE A 111 21.32 -16.70 11.39
N GLN A 112 21.15 -15.52 10.80
CA GLN A 112 20.46 -15.37 9.52
C GLN A 112 21.19 -16.07 8.38
N ASN A 113 22.51 -15.91 8.30
CA ASN A 113 23.34 -16.57 7.30
C ASN A 113 23.32 -18.10 7.47
N ILE A 114 23.44 -18.61 8.70
CA ILE A 114 23.31 -20.05 8.99
C ILE A 114 21.96 -20.58 8.51
N LYS A 115 20.87 -19.86 8.77
CA LYS A 115 19.53 -20.26 8.33
C LYS A 115 19.36 -20.26 6.81
N ILE A 116 20.08 -19.40 6.09
CA ILE A 116 20.10 -19.40 4.62
C ILE A 116 20.86 -20.62 4.11
N LEU A 117 21.98 -20.97 4.74
CA LEU A 117 22.85 -22.10 4.34
C LEU A 117 22.25 -23.48 4.68
N LEU A 118 21.49 -23.60 5.76
CA LEU A 118 20.82 -24.85 6.17
C LEU A 118 19.55 -25.16 5.37
N LYS A 119 19.24 -24.35 4.36
CA LYS A 119 18.00 -24.42 3.59
C LYS A 119 18.29 -24.91 2.18
#